data_AF-A0A643G2J5-F1
#
_entry.id   AF-A0A643G2J5-F1
#
_cell.length_a   1.000
_cell.length_b   1.000
_cell.length_c   1.000
_cell.angle_alpha   90.00
_cell.angle_beta   90.00
_cell.angle_gamma   90.00
#
_symmetry.space_group_name_H-M   'P 1'
#
loop_
_entity.id
_entity.type
_entity.pdbx_description
1 polymer ?
#
loop_
_entity_poly.entity_id
_entity_poly.type
_entity_poly.pdbx_seq_one_letter_code
_entity_poly.pdbx_strand_id
1 'polypeptide(L)'
;MSAPLRLLATAPHFPTQQGARPGAGRRGCRVARGFTLIELMVTVAILAILSAISIPIYSDYVTRSKLSEAFDTLSVFGLRMEQSFQDNGNYGVGTACNVSASSTNFAYQCTLTSGGQGFLMTAQGQGPVAGFTYTLDQTGNKATTAYKGQAVSGPCWWLTPGNC
;
A
#
# COMPACT_ATOMS: atom_id res chain seq x y z
N MET A 1 -6.97 -14.45 63.42
CA MET A 1 -7.50 -15.82 63.41
C MET A 1 -7.86 -16.18 61.97
N SER A 2 -7.52 -17.40 61.57
CA SER A 2 -7.91 -18.08 60.32
C SER A 2 -7.15 -17.73 59.04
N ALA A 3 -6.04 -18.44 58.86
CA ALA A 3 -5.54 -18.92 57.56
C ALA A 3 -6.36 -20.16 57.10
N PRO A 4 -5.94 -20.95 56.09
CA PRO A 4 -6.21 -20.78 54.66
C PRO A 4 -6.93 -22.01 54.06
N LEU A 5 -7.50 -21.93 52.84
CA LEU A 5 -7.94 -23.14 52.11
C LEU A 5 -7.30 -23.21 50.71
N ARG A 6 -6.28 -24.08 50.62
CA ARG A 6 -5.69 -24.60 49.38
C ARG A 6 -6.72 -25.42 48.62
N LEU A 7 -7.07 -25.01 47.40
CA LEU A 7 -7.79 -25.87 46.45
C LEU A 7 -6.76 -26.73 45.71
N LEU A 8 -6.66 -28.01 46.07
CA LEU A 8 -5.97 -29.02 45.25
C LEU A 8 -6.84 -29.30 44.01
N ALA A 9 -6.34 -28.95 42.82
CA ALA A 9 -6.90 -29.43 41.57
C ALA A 9 -6.40 -30.86 41.31
N THR A 10 -7.29 -31.84 41.48
CA THR A 10 -7.09 -33.24 41.16
C THR A 10 -7.03 -33.41 39.64
N ALA A 11 -5.91 -33.91 39.11
CA ALA A 11 -5.79 -34.26 37.70
C ALA A 11 -6.70 -35.45 37.36
N PRO A 12 -7.43 -35.45 36.23
CA PRO A 12 -8.21 -36.61 35.80
C PRO A 12 -7.29 -37.72 35.29
N HIS A 13 -7.45 -38.91 35.85
CA HIS A 13 -6.79 -40.15 35.44
C HIS A 13 -7.45 -40.66 34.15
N PHE A 14 -6.73 -40.63 33.04
CA PHE A 14 -7.19 -41.15 31.75
C PHE A 14 -6.86 -42.64 31.64
N PRO A 15 -7.85 -43.54 31.47
CA PRO A 15 -7.56 -44.94 31.21
C PRO A 15 -7.05 -45.11 29.77
N THR A 16 -5.88 -45.72 29.63
CA THR A 16 -5.35 -46.25 28.35
C THR A 16 -6.23 -47.39 27.85
N GLN A 17 -7.17 -47.09 26.97
CA GLN A 17 -7.92 -48.09 26.19
C GLN A 17 -7.06 -48.59 25.03
N GLN A 18 -6.42 -49.75 25.20
CA GLN A 18 -5.78 -50.50 24.11
C GLN A 18 -6.87 -51.20 23.28
N GLY A 19 -7.36 -50.52 22.26
CA GLY A 19 -8.22 -51.10 21.23
C GLY A 19 -7.38 -51.77 20.15
N ALA A 20 -7.30 -53.10 20.19
CA ALA A 20 -6.83 -53.93 19.09
C ALA A 20 -7.69 -53.69 17.83
N ARG A 21 -7.05 -53.38 16.69
CA ARG A 21 -7.71 -53.33 15.38
C ARG A 21 -7.09 -54.38 14.45
N PRO A 22 -7.79 -55.48 14.13
CA PRO A 22 -7.42 -56.34 13.00
C PRO A 22 -8.07 -55.81 11.72
N GLY A 23 -7.32 -55.81 10.63
CA GLY A 23 -7.84 -55.41 9.33
C GLY A 23 -6.73 -54.89 8.43
N ALA A 24 -5.84 -55.77 8.00
CA ALA A 24 -4.88 -55.52 6.93
C ALA A 24 -5.61 -55.32 5.60
N GLY A 25 -6.23 -54.15 5.41
CA GLY A 25 -6.55 -53.64 4.09
C GLY A 25 -5.23 -53.34 3.38
N ARG A 26 -4.95 -54.05 2.29
CA ARG A 26 -3.83 -53.78 1.38
C ARG A 26 -3.90 -52.31 0.94
N ARG A 27 -3.19 -51.43 1.66
CA ARG A 27 -2.93 -50.07 1.21
C ARG A 27 -1.98 -50.21 0.04
N GLY A 28 -2.48 -50.12 -1.18
CA GLY A 28 -1.63 -49.93 -2.34
C GLY A 28 -0.71 -48.75 -2.04
N CYS A 29 0.58 -49.03 -1.88
CA CYS A 29 1.60 -48.00 -1.82
C CYS A 29 1.52 -47.29 -3.18
N ARG A 30 0.88 -46.13 -3.24
CA ARG A 30 1.02 -45.27 -4.40
C ARG A 30 2.49 -44.89 -4.42
N VAL A 31 3.23 -45.43 -5.38
CA VAL A 31 4.59 -45.00 -5.67
C VAL A 31 4.52 -43.49 -5.90
N ALA A 32 5.13 -42.71 -5.01
CA ALA A 32 5.28 -41.27 -5.22
C ALA A 32 6.15 -41.09 -6.45
N ARG A 33 5.54 -40.65 -7.56
CA ARG A 33 6.29 -40.24 -8.76
C ARG A 33 6.99 -38.93 -8.41
N GLY A 34 8.31 -38.99 -8.22
CA GLY A 34 9.14 -37.80 -8.02
C GLY A 34 9.36 -37.05 -9.34
N PHE A 35 9.64 -35.75 -9.24
CA PHE A 35 10.10 -34.93 -10.37
C PHE A 35 11.49 -35.41 -10.82
N THR A 36 11.71 -35.49 -12.12
CA THR A 36 13.03 -35.80 -12.68
C THR A 36 13.93 -34.56 -12.68
N LEU A 37 15.25 -34.76 -12.62
CA LEU A 37 16.22 -33.66 -12.72
C LEU A 37 16.13 -32.92 -14.07
N ILE A 38 15.75 -33.63 -15.14
CA ILE A 38 15.58 -33.04 -16.46
C ILE A 38 14.32 -32.17 -16.56
N GLU A 39 13.21 -32.58 -15.94
CA GLU A 39 12.02 -31.74 -15.82
C GLU A 39 12.33 -30.45 -15.04
N LEU A 40 13.13 -30.55 -13.98
CA LEU A 40 13.55 -29.38 -13.21
C LEU A 40 14.45 -28.44 -14.04
N MET A 41 15.38 -28.96 -14.83
CA MET A 41 16.22 -28.12 -15.70
C MET A 41 15.39 -27.33 -16.73
N VAL A 42 14.45 -28.00 -17.41
CA VAL A 42 13.62 -27.34 -18.43
C VAL A 42 12.68 -26.31 -17.79
N THR A 43 12.07 -26.64 -16.65
CA THR A 43 11.19 -25.71 -15.94
C THR A 43 11.93 -24.46 -15.47
N VAL A 44 13.12 -24.60 -14.87
CA VAL A 44 13.92 -23.44 -14.46
C VAL A 44 14.38 -22.62 -15.66
N ALA A 45 14.71 -23.27 -16.79
CA ALA A 45 15.07 -22.56 -18.03
C ALA A 45 13.92 -21.68 -18.55
N ILE A 46 12.69 -22.20 -18.55
CA ILE A 46 11.50 -21.42 -18.96
C ILE A 46 11.20 -20.31 -17.94
N LEU A 47 11.28 -20.59 -16.64
CA LEU A 47 11.06 -19.60 -15.58
C LEU A 47 12.09 -18.46 -15.63
N ALA A 48 13.33 -18.73 -16.03
CA ALA A 48 14.35 -17.71 -16.22
C ALA A 48 13.96 -16.72 -17.34
N ILE A 49 13.43 -17.22 -18.46
CA ILE A 49 12.97 -16.38 -19.58
C ILE A 49 11.75 -15.54 -19.17
N LEU A 50 10.78 -16.17 -18.49
CA LEU A 50 9.57 -15.46 -18.05
C LEU A 50 9.88 -14.39 -16.99
N SER A 51 10.77 -14.69 -16.04
CA SER A 51 11.11 -13.75 -14.96
C SER A 51 11.84 -12.50 -15.47
N ALA A 52 12.68 -12.63 -16.49
CA ALA A 52 13.39 -11.50 -17.11
C ALA A 52 12.43 -10.41 -17.64
N ILE A 53 11.29 -10.81 -18.20
CA ILE A 53 10.27 -9.87 -18.71
C ILE A 53 9.30 -9.46 -17.59
N SER A 54 8.96 -10.39 -16.70
CA SER A 54 7.93 -10.18 -15.68
C SER A 54 8.34 -9.17 -14.60
N ILE A 55 9.61 -9.19 -14.15
CA ILE A 55 10.09 -8.32 -13.06
C ILE A 55 9.90 -6.81 -13.38
N PRO A 56 10.39 -6.27 -14.52
CA PRO A 56 10.22 -4.85 -14.81
C PRO A 56 8.75 -4.46 -14.99
N ILE A 57 7.94 -5.31 -15.65
CA ILE A 57 6.52 -5.04 -15.88
C ILE A 57 5.74 -5.02 -14.55
N TYR A 58 5.99 -5.99 -13.68
CA TYR A 58 5.34 -6.07 -12.38
C TYR A 58 5.69 -4.87 -11.50
N SER A 59 6.94 -4.40 -11.55
CA SER A 59 7.35 -3.21 -10.80
C SER A 59 6.61 -1.94 -11.26
N ASP A 60 6.46 -1.72 -12.57
CA ASP A 60 5.71 -0.56 -13.10
C ASP A 60 4.23 -0.64 -12.72
N TYR A 61 3.63 -1.85 -12.73
CA TYR A 61 2.26 -2.06 -12.28
C TYR A 61 2.07 -1.69 -10.80
N VAL A 62 2.96 -2.15 -9.92
CA VAL A 62 2.91 -1.82 -8.49
C VAL A 62 3.10 -0.32 -8.27
N THR A 63 4.04 0.32 -8.99
CA THR A 63 4.24 1.78 -8.92
C THR A 63 2.96 2.51 -9.33
N ARG A 64 2.33 2.18 -10.46
CA ARG A 64 1.06 2.80 -10.88
C ARG A 64 -0.07 2.62 -9.88
N SER A 65 -0.18 1.45 -9.27
CA SER A 65 -1.15 1.18 -8.21
C SER A 65 -0.92 2.06 -6.97
N LYS A 66 0.32 2.48 -6.71
CA LYS A 66 0.65 3.40 -5.61
C LYS A 66 0.41 4.86 -5.99
N LEU A 67 0.52 5.22 -7.26
CA LEU A 67 0.25 6.59 -7.71
C LEU A 67 -1.21 7.02 -7.46
N SER A 68 -2.18 6.08 -7.51
CA SER A 68 -3.58 6.40 -7.25
C SER A 68 -3.83 6.91 -5.82
N GLU A 69 -3.04 6.44 -4.84
CA GLU A 69 -3.11 6.89 -3.45
C GLU A 69 -2.92 8.41 -3.33
N ALA A 70 -2.07 9.02 -4.17
CA ALA A 70 -1.87 10.46 -4.17
C ALA A 70 -3.13 11.22 -4.59
N PHE A 71 -3.84 10.73 -5.60
CA PHE A 71 -5.04 11.40 -6.11
C PHE A 71 -6.20 11.33 -5.12
N ASP A 72 -6.37 10.18 -4.46
CA ASP A 72 -7.38 10.01 -3.42
C ASP A 72 -7.10 10.94 -2.23
N THR A 73 -5.85 10.94 -1.76
CA THR A 73 -5.43 11.78 -0.64
C THR A 73 -5.54 13.28 -0.96
N LEU A 74 -5.12 13.71 -2.16
CA LEU A 74 -5.28 15.10 -2.60
C LEU A 74 -6.75 15.52 -2.71
N SER A 75 -7.63 14.62 -3.16
CA SER A 75 -9.06 14.91 -3.27
C SER A 75 -9.71 15.07 -1.90
N VAL A 76 -9.40 14.17 -0.95
CA VAL A 76 -9.85 14.29 0.44
C VAL A 76 -9.26 15.55 1.10
N PHE A 77 -7.99 15.85 0.83
CA PHE A 77 -7.35 17.05 1.33
C PHE A 77 -8.05 18.33 0.86
N GLY A 78 -8.34 18.45 -0.45
CA GLY A 78 -9.03 19.61 -1.01
C GLY A 78 -10.42 19.82 -0.38
N LEU A 79 -11.19 18.74 -0.20
CA LEU A 79 -12.50 18.81 0.47
C LEU A 79 -12.39 19.27 1.93
N ARG A 80 -11.41 18.75 2.67
CA ARG A 80 -11.19 19.14 4.07
C ARG A 80 -10.70 20.58 4.20
N MET A 81 -9.92 21.06 3.24
CA MET A 81 -9.48 22.45 3.20
C MET A 81 -10.65 23.39 2.91
N GLU A 82 -11.53 23.03 1.98
CA GLU A 82 -12.74 23.81 1.71
C GLU A 82 -13.66 23.86 2.93
N GLN A 83 -13.85 22.72 3.62
CA GLN A 83 -14.55 22.70 4.90
C GLN A 83 -13.89 23.63 5.93
N SER A 84 -12.55 23.59 6.05
CA SER A 84 -11.81 24.46 6.97
C SER A 84 -11.99 25.94 6.65
N PHE A 85 -12.08 26.30 5.36
CA PHE A 85 -12.35 27.66 4.92
C PHE A 85 -13.77 28.11 5.30
N GLN A 86 -14.77 27.23 5.15
CA GLN A 86 -16.14 27.54 5.59
C GLN A 86 -16.23 27.72 7.12
N ASP A 87 -15.45 26.96 7.88
CA ASP A 87 -15.47 27.01 9.35
C ASP A 87 -14.68 28.20 9.93
N ASN A 88 -13.53 28.55 9.32
CA ASN A 88 -12.57 29.51 9.89
C ASN A 88 -12.36 30.78 9.05
N GLY A 89 -12.91 30.83 7.83
CA GLY A 89 -12.67 31.90 6.86
C GLY A 89 -11.25 31.95 6.29
N ASN A 90 -10.43 30.92 6.53
CA ASN A 90 -9.07 30.79 5.98
C ASN A 90 -8.67 29.32 5.82
N TYR A 91 -7.67 29.08 4.97
CA TYR A 91 -7.10 27.75 4.73
C TYR A 91 -5.96 27.41 5.71
N GLY A 92 -5.48 28.39 6.48
CA GLY A 92 -4.39 28.23 7.43
C GLY A 92 -3.89 29.58 7.95
N VAL A 93 -3.03 29.50 8.96
CA VAL A 93 -2.38 30.66 9.59
C VAL A 93 -0.87 30.50 9.59
N GLY A 94 -0.14 31.58 9.36
CA GLY A 94 1.32 31.57 9.28
C GLY A 94 1.82 30.81 8.04
N THR A 95 2.56 29.72 8.25
CA THR A 95 3.17 28.92 7.16
C THR A 95 2.50 27.57 6.95
N ALA A 96 1.52 27.19 7.78
CA ALA A 96 0.95 25.85 7.78
C ALA A 96 -0.56 25.88 7.50
N CYS A 97 -1.02 24.96 6.67
CA CYS A 97 -2.43 24.75 6.41
C CYS A 97 -3.13 24.13 7.62
N ASN A 98 -4.42 24.43 7.81
CA ASN A 98 -5.22 23.91 8.92
C ASN A 98 -5.43 22.38 8.83
N VAL A 99 -5.28 21.83 7.64
CA VAL A 99 -5.38 20.40 7.36
C VAL A 99 -4.01 19.85 7.00
N SER A 100 -3.74 18.63 7.44
CA SER A 100 -2.59 17.84 7.03
C SER A 100 -3.01 16.62 6.23
N ALA A 101 -2.12 16.20 5.34
CA ALA A 101 -2.20 14.95 4.59
C ALA A 101 -0.90 14.18 4.83
N SER A 102 -1.00 12.86 4.91
CA SER A 102 0.16 11.97 5.01
C SER A 102 -0.15 10.66 4.32
N SER A 103 0.87 10.05 3.72
CA SER A 103 0.77 8.70 3.19
C SER A 103 2.14 8.03 3.20
N THR A 104 2.18 6.70 3.02
CA THR A 104 3.44 5.96 3.09
C THR A 104 4.32 6.20 1.87
N ASN A 105 3.69 6.41 0.70
CA ASN A 105 4.40 6.55 -0.57
C ASN A 105 4.56 8.02 -1.01
N PHE A 106 3.93 8.98 -0.32
CA PHE A 106 3.99 10.40 -0.67
C PHE A 106 4.20 11.28 0.56
N ALA A 107 5.14 12.22 0.44
CA ALA A 107 5.24 13.35 1.36
C ALA A 107 4.40 14.52 0.87
N TYR A 108 3.58 15.06 1.75
CA TYR A 108 2.72 16.19 1.46
C TYR A 108 3.28 17.45 2.11
N GLN A 109 3.39 18.51 1.32
CA GLN A 109 3.78 19.83 1.81
C GLN A 109 2.73 20.83 1.38
N CYS A 110 2.19 21.57 2.35
CA CYS A 110 1.21 22.60 2.10
C CYS A 110 1.85 23.96 2.30
N THR A 111 1.80 24.80 1.26
CA THR A 111 2.27 26.19 1.31
C THR A 111 1.06 27.10 1.18
N LEU A 112 0.88 28.01 2.14
CA LEU A 112 -0.17 29.02 2.06
C LEU A 112 0.23 30.11 1.06
N THR A 113 -0.76 30.60 0.32
CA THR A 113 -0.63 31.74 -0.60
C THR A 113 -1.67 32.80 -0.22
N SER A 114 -1.50 34.03 -0.73
CA SER A 114 -2.47 35.13 -0.53
C SER A 114 -2.84 35.38 0.94
N GLY A 115 -1.87 35.24 1.86
CA GLY A 115 -2.08 35.49 3.28
C GLY A 115 -3.00 34.48 3.99
N GLY A 116 -3.10 33.24 3.49
CA GLY A 116 -3.97 32.20 4.06
C GLY A 116 -5.30 32.02 3.32
N GLN A 117 -5.51 32.79 2.26
CA GLN A 117 -6.70 32.69 1.38
C GLN A 117 -6.47 31.81 0.15
N GLY A 118 -5.25 31.33 -0.05
CA GLY A 118 -4.96 30.28 -1.02
C GLY A 118 -3.99 29.27 -0.43
N PHE A 119 -3.87 28.14 -1.12
CA PHE A 119 -2.90 27.14 -0.77
C PHE A 119 -2.37 26.45 -2.03
N LEU A 120 -1.16 25.94 -1.92
CA LEU A 120 -0.59 25.01 -2.86
C LEU A 120 -0.18 23.76 -2.09
N MET A 121 -0.90 22.67 -2.29
CA MET A 121 -0.54 21.36 -1.77
C MET A 121 0.33 20.65 -2.80
N THR A 122 1.49 20.18 -2.36
CA THR A 122 2.44 19.40 -3.17
C THR A 122 2.57 18.00 -2.61
N ALA A 123 2.25 16.99 -3.41
CA ALA A 123 2.48 15.59 -3.11
C ALA A 123 3.75 15.11 -3.84
N GLN A 124 4.80 14.82 -3.08
CA GLN A 124 6.08 14.33 -3.59
C GLN A 124 6.19 12.82 -3.36
N GLY A 125 6.32 12.06 -4.45
CA GLY A 125 6.49 10.61 -4.36
C GLY A 125 7.81 10.20 -3.70
N GLN A 126 7.76 9.15 -2.89
CA GLN A 126 8.89 8.57 -2.18
C GLN A 126 9.07 7.09 -2.53
N GLY A 127 10.28 6.56 -2.29
CA GLY A 127 10.59 5.16 -2.54
C GLY A 127 10.28 4.72 -3.98
N PRO A 128 9.40 3.71 -4.20
CA PRO A 128 9.12 3.16 -5.54
C PRO A 128 8.33 4.10 -6.46
N VAL A 129 7.76 5.19 -5.93
CA VAL A 129 7.09 6.26 -6.71
C VAL A 129 7.91 7.56 -6.70
N ALA A 130 9.21 7.50 -6.38
CA ALA A 130 10.07 8.67 -6.46
C ALA A 130 10.11 9.23 -7.90
N GLY A 131 10.17 10.56 -8.00
CA GLY A 131 10.16 11.26 -9.30
C GLY A 131 8.77 11.56 -9.86
N PHE A 132 7.70 11.22 -9.13
CA PHE A 132 6.35 11.69 -9.40
C PHE A 132 6.00 12.84 -8.44
N THR A 133 5.50 13.95 -8.96
CA THR A 133 5.08 15.08 -8.13
C THR A 133 3.79 15.68 -8.66
N TYR A 134 2.83 15.86 -7.76
CA TYR A 134 1.50 16.36 -8.06
C TYR A 134 1.20 17.58 -7.20
N THR A 135 0.41 18.51 -7.74
CA THR A 135 -0.03 19.70 -7.02
C THR A 135 -1.53 19.89 -7.09
N LEU A 136 -2.09 20.48 -6.04
CA LEU A 136 -3.49 20.93 -5.96
C LEU A 136 -3.53 22.34 -5.38
N ASP A 137 -4.27 23.24 -6.00
CA ASP A 137 -4.53 24.59 -5.48
C ASP A 137 -5.98 24.78 -4.99
N GLN A 138 -6.24 25.93 -4.38
CA GLN A 138 -7.56 26.31 -3.85
C GLN A 138 -8.65 26.46 -4.91
N THR A 139 -8.29 26.70 -6.17
CA THR A 139 -9.25 26.77 -7.28
C THR A 139 -9.55 25.40 -7.89
N GLY A 140 -8.95 24.35 -7.34
CA GLY A 140 -9.11 22.98 -7.81
C GLY A 140 -8.23 22.64 -9.02
N ASN A 141 -7.27 23.51 -9.38
CA ASN A 141 -6.32 23.17 -10.44
C ASN A 141 -5.40 22.06 -9.93
N LYS A 142 -5.27 21.03 -10.77
CA LYS A 142 -4.44 19.86 -10.50
C LYS A 142 -3.36 19.80 -11.57
N ALA A 143 -2.11 19.61 -11.16
CA ALA A 143 -1.01 19.49 -12.09
C ALA A 143 -0.03 18.40 -11.67
N THR A 144 0.63 17.81 -12.66
CA THR A 144 1.76 16.90 -12.51
C THR A 144 3.00 17.71 -12.86
N THR A 145 3.83 18.02 -11.88
CA THR A 145 5.02 18.84 -12.08
C THR A 145 6.26 17.99 -12.36
N ALA A 146 6.24 16.71 -11.99
CA ALA A 146 7.30 15.75 -12.33
C ALA A 146 6.72 14.38 -12.70
N TYR A 147 7.26 13.80 -13.78
CA TYR A 147 6.98 12.44 -14.24
C TYR A 147 8.29 11.68 -14.43
N LYS A 148 8.46 10.56 -13.72
CA LYS A 148 9.70 9.75 -13.75
C LYS A 148 10.97 10.60 -13.57
N GLY A 149 10.91 11.62 -12.71
CA GLY A 149 12.01 12.52 -12.40
C GLY A 149 12.24 13.63 -13.43
N GLN A 150 11.47 13.69 -14.51
CA GLN A 150 11.50 14.78 -15.48
C GLN A 150 10.45 15.82 -15.13
N ALA A 151 10.83 17.10 -15.17
CA ALA A 151 9.87 18.19 -15.01
C ALA A 151 8.90 18.21 -16.20
N VAL A 152 7.61 18.37 -15.90
CA VAL A 152 6.57 18.50 -16.93
C VAL A 152 6.13 19.97 -16.98
N SER A 153 6.32 20.60 -18.14
CA SER A 153 5.90 21.98 -18.37
C SER A 153 4.54 22.00 -19.10
N GLY A 154 3.46 22.19 -18.35
CA GLY A 154 2.10 22.27 -18.89
C GLY A 154 1.06 21.84 -17.84
N PRO A 155 -0.24 22.17 -18.02
CA PRO A 155 -1.32 21.72 -17.13
C PRO A 155 -1.61 20.23 -17.36
N CYS A 156 -0.61 19.38 -17.10
CA CYS A 156 -0.69 17.94 -17.28
C CYS A 156 -1.33 17.31 -16.05
N TRP A 157 -2.53 16.76 -16.21
CA TRP A 157 -3.12 15.89 -15.21
C TRP A 157 -3.14 14.46 -15.74
N TRP A 158 -2.45 13.56 -15.04
CA TRP A 158 -2.28 12.16 -15.44
C TRP A 158 -3.60 11.43 -15.80
N LEU A 159 -4.73 11.89 -15.26
CA LEU A 159 -6.06 11.30 -15.48
C LEU A 159 -6.86 11.94 -16.62
N THR A 160 -6.40 13.06 -17.20
CA THR A 160 -7.14 13.77 -18.25
C THR A 160 -6.33 13.79 -19.54
N PRO A 161 -6.83 13.15 -20.62
CA PRO A 161 -6.18 13.25 -21.94
C PRO A 161 -6.17 14.69 -22.43
N GLY A 162 -5.01 15.20 -22.87
CA GLY A 162 -4.95 16.41 -23.70
C GLY A 162 -3.98 17.52 -23.27
N ASN A 163 -3.34 17.45 -22.10
CA ASN A 163 -2.40 18.49 -21.65
C ASN A 163 -1.09 17.94 -21.06
N CYS A 164 -0.76 16.70 -21.41
CA CYS A 164 0.56 16.08 -21.34
C CYS A 164 0.88 15.62 -22.77
#